data_AF-A0AAE2YHH9-F1
#
_entry.id   AF-A0AAE2YHH9-F1
#
_cell.length_a   1.000
_cell.length_b   1.000
_cell.length_c   1.000
_cell.angle_alpha   90.00
_cell.angle_beta   90.00
_cell.angle_gamma   90.00
#
_symmetry.space_group_name_H-M   'P 1'
#
loop_
_entity.id
_entity.type
_entity.pdbx_description
1 polymer ?
#
loop_
_entity_poly.entity_id
_entity_poly.type
_entity_poly.pdbx_seq_one_letter_code
_entity_poly.pdbx_strand_id
1 'polypeptide(L)'
;MSSSLEWRLVERYAELLKRELGNSLSAVAVFGSLARGEAKFPESDIDVLVVLRSTSCTISGRLKLLNGAREMLRGLDEYSAFISKYGWSPVIQEHVLSEEELKAHPPVLLDMTQHVRILHDSGVLQAELEKLKARLKELGARKVGGFWVLKPDVKAGEAVEL
;
A
#
# COMPACT_ATOMS: atom_id res chain seq x y z
N MET A 1 -11.97 -7.71 18.84
CA MET A 1 -10.78 -8.54 18.57
C MET A 1 -9.58 -7.63 18.66
N SER A 2 -8.59 -7.93 19.49
CA SER A 2 -7.37 -7.11 19.58
C SER A 2 -6.63 -7.19 18.26
N SER A 3 -6.38 -6.06 17.58
CA SER A 3 -5.48 -6.01 16.42
C SER A 3 -4.12 -6.61 16.81
N SER A 4 -3.50 -7.38 15.91
CA SER A 4 -2.17 -7.93 16.16
C SER A 4 -1.14 -6.80 16.33
N LEU A 5 0.04 -7.11 16.90
CA LEU A 5 1.07 -6.09 17.14
C LEU A 5 1.49 -5.36 15.87
N GLU A 6 1.55 -6.09 14.76
CA GLU A 6 1.98 -5.61 13.46
C GLU A 6 0.94 -4.66 12.86
N TRP A 7 -0.36 -4.99 13.05
CA TRP A 7 -1.46 -4.10 12.70
C TRP A 7 -1.47 -2.83 13.55
N ARG A 8 -1.22 -2.92 14.86
CA ARG A 8 -1.12 -1.73 15.72
C ARG A 8 0.04 -0.83 15.29
N LEU A 9 1.20 -1.40 14.95
CA LEU A 9 2.35 -0.65 14.45
C LEU A 9 2.00 0.17 13.20
N VAL A 10 1.37 -0.45 12.20
CA VAL A 10 1.02 0.26 10.95
C VAL A 10 -0.16 1.21 11.12
N GLU A 11 -1.10 0.92 12.02
CA GLU A 11 -2.16 1.85 12.41
C GLU A 11 -1.55 3.13 13.03
N ARG A 12 -0.57 2.99 13.94
CA ARG A 12 0.19 4.14 14.47
C ARG A 12 0.95 4.88 13.39
N TYR A 13 1.58 4.17 12.46
CA TYR A 13 2.30 4.81 11.37
C TYR A 13 1.36 5.62 10.46
N ALA A 14 0.19 5.08 10.13
CA ALA A 14 -0.84 5.79 9.37
C ALA A 14 -1.35 7.04 10.10
N GLU A 15 -1.55 6.98 11.42
CA GLU A 15 -1.90 8.14 12.25
C GLU A 15 -0.83 9.24 12.18
N LEU A 16 0.45 8.87 12.31
CA LEU A 16 1.58 9.80 12.21
C LEU A 16 1.67 10.43 10.82
N LEU A 17 1.52 9.63 9.75
CA LEU A 17 1.48 10.13 8.37
C LEU A 17 0.36 11.14 8.18
N LYS A 18 -0.84 10.83 8.67
CA LYS A 18 -2.00 11.73 8.58
C LYS A 18 -1.74 13.05 9.30
N ARG A 19 -1.09 13.01 10.47
CA ARG A 19 -0.74 14.21 11.22
C ARG A 19 0.29 15.08 10.49
N GLU A 20 1.38 14.47 9.99
CA GLU A 20 2.48 15.20 9.36
C GLU A 20 2.12 15.77 8.00
N LEU A 21 1.38 15.01 7.19
CA LEU A 21 1.07 15.36 5.81
C LEU A 21 -0.26 16.12 5.67
N GLY A 22 -1.16 16.01 6.66
CA GLY A 22 -2.43 16.72 6.69
C GLY A 22 -3.22 16.57 5.39
N ASN A 23 -3.61 17.70 4.81
CA ASN A 23 -4.44 17.74 3.58
C ASN A 23 -3.72 17.24 2.32
N SER A 24 -2.39 17.08 2.37
CA SER A 24 -1.59 16.51 1.29
C SER A 24 -1.70 14.99 1.22
N LEU A 25 -2.14 14.33 2.29
CA LEU A 25 -2.37 12.88 2.32
C LEU A 25 -3.79 12.57 1.86
N SER A 26 -3.91 11.72 0.85
CA SER A 26 -5.19 11.27 0.32
C SER A 26 -5.53 9.85 0.78
N ALA A 27 -4.55 8.95 0.87
CA ALA A 27 -4.80 7.60 1.38
C ALA A 27 -3.54 6.94 2.00
N VAL A 28 -3.77 6.01 2.91
CA VAL A 28 -2.80 5.05 3.44
C VAL A 28 -3.44 3.67 3.49
N ALA A 29 -2.80 2.68 2.90
CA ALA A 29 -3.28 1.30 2.92
C ALA A 29 -2.13 0.31 3.07
N VAL A 30 -2.40 -0.81 3.72
CA VAL A 30 -1.48 -1.94 3.81
C VAL A 30 -1.93 -3.01 2.82
N PHE A 31 -0.97 -3.55 2.06
CA PHE A 31 -1.21 -4.65 1.13
C PHE A 31 -0.14 -5.73 1.35
N GLY A 32 -0.01 -6.65 0.40
CA GLY A 32 1.04 -7.65 0.46
C GLY A 32 0.82 -8.73 1.52
N SER A 33 1.92 -9.30 2.02
CA SER A 33 1.90 -10.49 2.88
C SER A 33 1.13 -10.28 4.19
N LEU A 34 1.23 -9.09 4.79
CA LEU A 34 0.52 -8.75 6.03
C LEU A 34 -1.00 -8.68 5.79
N ALA A 35 -1.43 -8.04 4.70
CA ALA A 35 -2.85 -7.99 4.33
C ALA A 35 -3.42 -9.37 3.94
N ARG A 36 -2.58 -10.28 3.43
CA ARG A 36 -2.94 -11.69 3.15
C ARG A 36 -2.99 -12.58 4.39
N GLY A 37 -2.43 -12.14 5.53
CA GLY A 37 -2.26 -12.98 6.71
C GLY A 37 -1.16 -14.03 6.58
N GLU A 38 -0.23 -13.82 5.63
CA GLU A 38 0.86 -14.74 5.30
C GLU A 38 2.24 -14.24 5.77
N ALA A 39 2.30 -13.02 6.33
CA ALA A 39 3.53 -12.42 6.81
C ALA A 39 4.22 -13.30 7.87
N LYS A 40 5.51 -13.54 7.67
CA LYS A 40 6.43 -14.22 8.58
C LYS A 40 7.54 -13.25 8.95
N PHE A 41 7.54 -12.78 10.17
CA PHE A 41 8.55 -11.85 10.67
C PHE A 41 9.66 -12.62 11.40
N PRO A 42 10.93 -12.22 11.24
CA PRO A 42 11.39 -10.95 10.66
C PRO A 42 11.62 -10.93 9.13
N GLU A 43 11.38 -12.02 8.40
CA GLU A 43 11.71 -12.13 6.97
C GLU A 43 10.79 -11.31 6.05
N SER A 44 9.58 -11.00 6.50
CA SER A 44 8.60 -10.24 5.75
C SER A 44 8.75 -8.74 5.97
N ASP A 45 8.54 -8.02 4.88
CA ASP A 45 8.26 -6.60 4.82
C ASP A 45 6.78 -6.29 5.10
N ILE A 46 6.53 -5.01 5.39
CA ILE A 46 5.21 -4.43 5.51
C ILE A 46 5.02 -3.47 4.34
N ASP A 47 4.24 -3.89 3.35
CA ASP A 47 3.93 -3.09 2.16
C ASP A 47 2.86 -2.04 2.48
N VAL A 48 3.23 -0.77 2.32
CA VAL A 48 2.33 0.37 2.61
C VAL A 48 2.20 1.24 1.36
N LEU A 49 0.98 1.40 0.86
CA LEU A 49 0.67 2.43 -0.12
C LEU A 49 0.40 3.75 0.60
N VAL A 50 1.07 4.82 0.16
CA VAL A 50 0.80 6.21 0.56
C VAL A 50 0.42 7.00 -0.68
N VAL A 51 -0.78 7.56 -0.70
CA VAL A 51 -1.26 8.40 -1.80
C VAL A 51 -1.23 9.85 -1.35
N LEU A 52 -0.48 10.68 -2.06
CA LEU A 52 -0.44 12.12 -1.90
C LEU A 52 -1.38 12.79 -2.91
N ARG A 53 -2.02 13.89 -2.52
CA ARG A 53 -2.91 14.66 -3.41
C ARG A 53 -2.21 15.04 -4.71
N SER A 54 -0.98 15.54 -4.59
CA SER A 54 -0.07 15.78 -5.71
C SER A 54 1.37 15.67 -5.24
N THR A 55 2.28 15.32 -6.14
CA THR A 55 3.71 15.38 -5.89
C THR A 55 4.48 15.56 -7.19
N SER A 56 5.40 16.53 -7.20
CA SER A 56 6.37 16.73 -8.29
C SER A 56 7.76 16.21 -7.92
N CYS A 57 7.88 15.54 -6.77
CA CYS A 57 9.16 15.09 -6.25
C CYS A 57 9.60 13.78 -6.90
N THR A 58 10.93 13.62 -7.00
CA THR A 58 11.55 12.33 -7.26
C THR A 58 11.17 11.32 -6.18
N ILE A 59 11.35 10.02 -6.45
CA ILE A 59 11.09 8.94 -5.50
C ILE A 59 11.75 9.21 -4.14
N SER A 60 13.05 9.56 -4.13
CA SER A 60 13.75 9.94 -2.89
C SER A 60 13.16 11.15 -2.19
N GLY A 61 12.70 12.16 -2.94
CA GLY A 61 12.02 13.32 -2.37
C GLY A 61 10.72 12.94 -1.67
N ARG A 62 9.93 12.05 -2.27
CA ARG A 62 8.69 11.52 -1.68
C ARG A 62 8.96 10.76 -0.38
N LEU A 63 9.97 9.88 -0.37
CA LEU A 63 10.33 9.13 0.83
C LEU A 63 10.80 10.05 1.97
N LYS A 64 11.47 11.17 1.66
CA LYS A 64 11.87 12.15 2.69
C LYS A 64 10.70 12.80 3.39
N LEU A 65 9.56 12.98 2.72
CA LEU A 65 8.33 13.51 3.34
C LEU A 65 7.82 12.60 4.46
N LEU A 66 8.15 11.31 4.41
CA LEU A 66 7.71 10.33 5.40
C LEU A 66 8.68 10.20 6.58
N ASN A 67 9.88 10.81 6.51
CA ASN A 67 10.92 10.63 7.52
C ASN A 67 10.48 11.09 8.91
N GLY A 68 9.76 12.21 9.02
CA GLY A 68 9.22 12.68 10.30
C GLY A 68 8.35 11.61 10.96
N ALA A 69 7.40 11.05 10.21
CA ALA A 69 6.54 9.97 10.69
C ALA A 69 7.34 8.70 11.05
N ARG A 70 8.36 8.32 10.26
CA ARG A 70 9.23 7.17 10.56
C ARG A 70 9.98 7.34 11.87
N GLU A 71 10.61 8.49 12.07
CA GLU A 71 11.39 8.76 13.29
C GLU A 71 10.49 8.79 14.53
N MET A 72 9.29 9.35 14.41
CA MET A 72 8.33 9.32 15.52
C MET A 72 7.83 7.91 15.81
N LEU A 73 7.60 7.08 14.78
CA LEU A 73 7.22 5.67 14.96
C LEU A 73 8.28 4.89 15.75
N ARG A 74 9.58 5.13 15.49
CA ARG A 74 10.69 4.49 16.22
C ARG A 74 10.65 4.76 17.73
N GLY A 75 10.07 5.89 18.14
CA GLY A 75 9.91 6.28 19.54
C GLY A 75 8.67 5.71 20.23
N LEU A 76 7.82 4.93 19.53
CA LEU A 76 6.60 4.37 20.10
C LEU A 76 6.80 2.97 20.68
N ASP A 77 5.95 2.62 21.64
CA ASP A 77 5.94 1.32 22.29
C ASP A 77 5.68 0.18 21.30
N GLU A 78 4.83 0.39 20.28
CA GLU A 78 4.57 -0.61 19.25
C GLU A 78 5.84 -1.00 18.47
N TYR A 79 6.73 -0.04 18.21
CA TYR A 79 8.00 -0.30 17.52
C TYR A 79 8.96 -1.09 18.40
N SER A 80 9.09 -0.69 19.68
CA SER A 80 9.90 -1.40 20.66
C SER A 80 9.38 -2.81 20.94
N ALA A 81 8.06 -2.98 21.03
CA ALA A 81 7.41 -4.27 21.19
C ALA A 81 7.62 -5.16 19.96
N PHE A 82 7.62 -4.59 18.74
CA PHE A 82 7.92 -5.34 17.52
C PHE A 82 9.34 -5.90 17.58
N ILE A 83 10.33 -5.07 17.92
CA ILE A 83 11.73 -5.52 18.10
C ILE A 83 11.83 -6.57 19.21
N SER A 84 11.16 -6.36 20.34
CA SER A 84 11.17 -7.33 21.45
C SER A 84 10.57 -8.67 21.06
N LYS A 85 9.56 -8.69 20.19
CA LYS A 85 8.88 -9.91 19.74
C LYS A 85 9.66 -10.64 18.65
N TYR A 86 10.23 -9.91 17.70
CA TYR A 86 10.80 -10.47 16.48
C TYR A 86 12.33 -10.42 16.40
N GLY A 87 12.99 -9.71 17.33
CA GLY A 87 14.45 -9.54 17.36
C GLY A 87 15.00 -8.57 16.31
N TRP A 88 14.13 -7.96 15.49
CA TRP A 88 14.51 -7.08 14.39
C TRP A 88 13.57 -5.89 14.27
N SER A 89 14.09 -4.80 13.73
CA SER A 89 13.29 -3.64 13.37
C SER A 89 12.30 -3.98 12.24
N PRO A 90 11.06 -3.46 12.27
CA PRO A 90 10.12 -3.65 11.17
C PRO A 90 10.67 -3.01 9.89
N VAL A 91 10.53 -3.72 8.77
CA VAL A 91 10.86 -3.22 7.43
C VAL A 91 9.55 -2.77 6.79
N ILE A 92 9.35 -1.45 6.72
CA ILE A 92 8.19 -0.85 6.04
C ILE A 92 8.64 -0.47 4.63
N GLN A 93 7.95 -0.98 3.61
CA GLN A 93 8.17 -0.64 2.21
C GLN A 93 7.05 0.28 1.72
N GLU A 94 7.35 1.58 1.65
CA GLU A 94 6.37 2.56 1.22
C GLU A 94 6.35 2.75 -0.30
N HIS A 95 5.20 2.50 -0.90
CA HIS A 95 4.88 2.87 -2.28
C HIS A 95 4.17 4.22 -2.26
N VAL A 96 4.86 5.28 -2.70
CA VAL A 96 4.32 6.65 -2.65
C VAL A 96 3.88 7.11 -4.04
N LEU A 97 2.57 7.29 -4.22
CA LEU A 97 1.95 7.74 -5.47
C LEU A 97 1.31 9.12 -5.31
N SER A 98 1.21 9.87 -6.40
CA SER A 98 0.23 10.95 -6.52
C SER A 98 -1.15 10.38 -6.86
N GLU A 99 -2.22 11.17 -6.66
CA GLU A 99 -3.55 10.80 -7.17
C GLU A 99 -3.58 10.61 -8.70
N GLU A 100 -2.75 11.33 -9.44
CA GLU A 100 -2.63 11.20 -10.90
C GLU A 100 -2.00 9.85 -11.27
N GLU A 101 -0.92 9.46 -10.61
CA GLU A 101 -0.28 8.16 -10.82
C GLU A 101 -1.18 7.02 -10.38
N LEU A 102 -1.96 7.20 -9.29
CA LEU A 102 -2.93 6.22 -8.83
C LEU A 102 -4.00 5.92 -9.91
N LYS A 103 -4.49 6.97 -10.59
CA LYS A 103 -5.49 6.87 -11.67
C LYS A 103 -4.96 6.20 -12.94
N ALA A 104 -3.64 6.11 -13.09
CA ALA A 104 -3.01 5.33 -14.16
C ALA A 104 -2.93 3.83 -13.85
N HIS A 105 -3.55 3.38 -12.74
CA HIS A 105 -3.64 1.99 -12.30
C HIS A 105 -2.30 1.23 -12.34
N PRO A 106 -1.26 1.70 -11.62
CA PRO A 106 0.04 1.07 -11.65
C PRO A 106 -0.06 -0.38 -11.15
N PRO A 107 0.80 -1.29 -11.63
CA PRO A 107 0.64 -2.73 -11.38
C PRO A 107 0.47 -3.14 -9.92
N VAL A 108 1.01 -2.36 -8.97
CA VAL A 108 0.86 -2.59 -7.53
C VAL A 108 -0.62 -2.64 -7.08
N LEU A 109 -1.52 -1.91 -7.74
CA LEU A 109 -2.95 -1.92 -7.42
C LEU A 109 -3.62 -3.26 -7.75
N LEU A 110 -3.06 -4.06 -8.67
CA LEU A 110 -3.63 -5.35 -9.03
C LEU A 110 -3.74 -6.27 -7.80
N ASP A 111 -2.68 -6.37 -7.00
CA ASP A 111 -2.71 -7.17 -5.77
C ASP A 111 -3.62 -6.56 -4.70
N MET A 112 -3.70 -5.23 -4.65
CA MET A 112 -4.61 -4.51 -3.75
C MET A 112 -6.08 -4.76 -4.08
N THR A 113 -6.43 -5.16 -5.30
CA THR A 113 -7.81 -5.55 -5.62
C THR A 113 -8.27 -6.78 -4.84
N GLN A 114 -7.35 -7.66 -4.45
CA GLN A 114 -7.65 -8.88 -3.71
C GLN A 114 -7.45 -8.72 -2.20
N HIS A 115 -6.31 -8.13 -1.81
CA HIS A 115 -5.87 -8.07 -0.42
C HIS A 115 -5.32 -6.69 -0.11
N VAL A 116 -6.16 -5.87 0.52
CA VAL A 116 -5.80 -4.54 1.00
C VAL A 116 -6.57 -4.22 2.27
N ARG A 117 -5.90 -3.56 3.21
CA ARG A 117 -6.56 -2.91 4.35
C ARG A 117 -6.29 -1.42 4.28
N ILE A 118 -7.33 -0.66 4.00
CA ILE A 118 -7.29 0.80 3.98
C ILE A 118 -7.31 1.29 5.43
N LEU A 119 -6.29 2.06 5.81
CA LEU A 119 -6.15 2.66 7.15
C LEU A 119 -6.62 4.12 7.15
N HIS A 120 -6.47 4.79 6.01
CA HIS A 120 -6.98 6.13 5.75
C HIS A 120 -7.29 6.28 4.26
N ASP A 121 -8.39 6.93 3.92
CA ASP A 121 -8.71 7.31 2.54
C ASP A 121 -9.66 8.51 2.54
N SER A 122 -9.42 9.45 1.63
CA SER A 122 -10.35 10.54 1.29
C SER A 122 -11.48 10.08 0.35
N GLY A 123 -11.39 8.84 -0.13
CA GLY A 123 -12.30 8.18 -1.06
C GLY A 123 -11.66 7.93 -2.44
N VAL A 124 -10.45 8.44 -2.67
CA VAL A 124 -9.75 8.29 -3.96
C VAL A 124 -9.26 6.87 -4.18
N LEU A 125 -8.68 6.22 -3.15
CA LEU A 125 -8.13 4.88 -3.31
C LEU A 125 -9.23 3.86 -3.52
N GLN A 126 -10.29 3.94 -2.71
CA GLN A 126 -11.42 3.02 -2.84
C GLN A 126 -12.09 3.14 -4.22
N ALA A 127 -12.30 4.36 -4.72
CA ALA A 127 -12.89 4.57 -6.04
C ALA A 127 -12.04 3.98 -7.18
N GLU A 128 -10.72 4.20 -7.19
CA GLU A 128 -9.85 3.65 -8.24
C GLU A 128 -9.74 2.12 -8.13
N LEU A 129 -9.70 1.54 -6.92
CA LEU A 129 -9.72 0.08 -6.75
C LEU A 129 -11.02 -0.55 -7.27
N GLU A 130 -12.17 0.13 -7.11
CA GLU A 130 -13.45 -0.34 -7.65
C GLU A 130 -13.49 -0.30 -9.18
N LYS A 131 -12.97 0.78 -9.79
CA LYS A 131 -12.84 0.87 -11.26
C LYS A 131 -11.92 -0.22 -11.81
N LEU A 132 -10.75 -0.41 -11.19
CA LEU A 132 -9.81 -1.44 -11.60
C LEU A 132 -10.41 -2.84 -11.48
N LYS A 133 -11.15 -3.14 -10.40
CA LYS A 133 -11.88 -4.41 -10.24
C LYS A 133 -12.90 -4.63 -11.36
N ALA A 134 -13.67 -3.60 -11.70
CA ALA A 134 -14.64 -3.67 -12.80
C ALA A 134 -13.93 -3.94 -14.13
N ARG A 135 -12.84 -3.23 -14.41
CA ARG A 135 -12.06 -3.38 -15.63
C ARG A 135 -11.43 -4.78 -15.76
N LEU A 136 -10.83 -5.29 -14.69
CA LEU A 136 -10.29 -6.65 -14.66
C LEU A 136 -11.37 -7.70 -14.96
N LYS A 137 -12.59 -7.49 -14.44
CA LYS A 137 -13.73 -8.38 -14.74
C LYS A 137 -14.13 -8.32 -16.21
N GLU A 138 -14.19 -7.12 -16.81
CA GLU A 138 -14.51 -6.93 -18.23
C GLU A 138 -13.49 -7.61 -19.15
N LEU A 139 -12.20 -7.52 -18.82
CA LEU A 139 -11.11 -8.12 -19.59
C LEU A 139 -11.00 -9.64 -19.39
N GLY A 140 -11.81 -10.24 -18.52
CA GLY A 140 -11.68 -11.65 -18.13
C GLY A 140 -10.34 -11.93 -17.45
N ALA A 141 -9.77 -10.92 -16.78
CA ALA A 141 -8.48 -11.03 -16.14
C ALA A 141 -8.51 -12.10 -15.05
N ARG A 142 -7.43 -12.87 -14.95
CA ARG A 142 -7.32 -13.95 -13.97
C ARG A 142 -5.92 -14.01 -13.39
N LYS A 143 -5.84 -14.31 -12.10
CA LYS A 143 -4.56 -14.60 -11.44
C LYS A 143 -4.26 -16.08 -11.57
N VAL A 144 -3.08 -16.41 -12.10
CA VAL A 144 -2.58 -17.79 -12.27
C VAL A 144 -1.28 -17.91 -11.49
N GLY A 145 -1.34 -18.55 -10.32
CA GLY A 145 -0.24 -18.52 -9.35
C GLY A 145 0.02 -17.10 -8.85
N GLY A 146 1.26 -16.62 -9.00
CA GLY A 146 1.65 -15.25 -8.64
C GLY A 146 1.47 -14.21 -9.75
N PHE A 147 0.99 -14.61 -10.94
CA PHE A 147 0.97 -13.74 -12.12
C PHE A 147 -0.45 -13.37 -12.54
N TRP A 148 -0.61 -12.14 -13.02
CA TRP A 148 -1.86 -11.67 -13.61
C TRP A 148 -1.87 -11.89 -15.12
N VAL A 149 -2.88 -12.62 -15.60
CA VAL A 149 -3.24 -12.68 -17.02
C VAL A 149 -4.35 -11.64 -17.22
N LEU A 150 -3.99 -10.47 -17.75
CA LEU A 150 -4.90 -9.33 -17.84
C LEU A 150 -5.98 -9.50 -18.90
N LYS A 151 -5.62 -10.03 -20.06
CA LYS A 151 -6.56 -10.31 -21.17
C LYS A 151 -6.21 -11.66 -21.82
N PRO A 152 -6.93 -12.74 -21.50
CA PRO A 152 -6.63 -14.09 -22.01
C PRO A 152 -6.75 -14.25 -23.53
N ASP A 153 -7.53 -13.38 -24.19
CA ASP A 153 -7.83 -13.37 -25.62
C ASP A 153 -7.08 -12.26 -26.39
N VAL A 154 -6.02 -11.69 -25.80
CA VAL A 154 -5.24 -10.61 -26.40
C VAL A 154 -4.68 -11.00 -27.77
N LYS A 155 -4.87 -10.13 -28.77
CA LYS A 155 -4.33 -10.32 -30.12
C LYS A 155 -2.97 -9.65 -30.27
N ALA A 156 -2.13 -10.17 -31.17
CA ALA A 156 -0.84 -9.56 -31.47
C ALA A 156 -1.02 -8.10 -31.93
N GLY A 157 -0.32 -7.17 -31.28
CA GLY A 157 -0.41 -5.74 -31.54
C GLY A 157 -1.52 -5.01 -30.78
N GLU A 158 -2.30 -5.70 -29.95
CA GLU A 158 -3.34 -5.07 -29.14
C GLU A 158 -2.77 -4.48 -27.85
N ALA A 159 -3.06 -3.20 -27.60
CA ALA A 159 -2.74 -2.55 -26.33
C ALA A 159 -3.76 -2.94 -25.25
N VAL A 160 -3.28 -3.30 -24.05
CA VAL A 160 -4.12 -3.60 -22.89
C VAL A 160 -4.01 -2.46 -21.90
N GLU A 161 -5.11 -1.73 -21.72
CA GLU A 161 -5.21 -0.62 -20.78
C GLU A 161 -6.12 -1.00 -19.61
N LEU A 162 -5.64 -0.69 -18.40
CA LEU A 162 -6.27 -0.96 -17.11
C LEU A 162 -6.95 0.28 -16.55
#